data_AF-A0A1B6LKQ9-F1
#
_entry.id   AF-A0A1B6LKQ9-F1
#
_cell.length_a   1.000
_cell.length_b   1.000
_cell.length_c   1.000
_cell.angle_alpha   90.00
_cell.angle_beta   90.00
_cell.angle_gamma   90.00
#
_symmetry.space_group_name_H-M   'P 1'
#
loop_
_entity.id
_entity.type
_entity.pdbx_description
1 polymer ?
#
loop_
_entity_poly.entity_id
_entity_poly.type
_entity_poly.pdbx_seq_one_letter_code
_entity_poly.pdbx_strand_id
1 'polypeptide(L)'
;EVFLRSDRVLKIVQSGACSQHDFREVFRNNIEKRVRSLPEIDGLSKETVLASWMAKFDCIFKVGDDDSKRPSRMQQQTLNSELILSKEQLYDMFQQILGVKKFEHQLLFNALQLDSADEQAAAIRRELDGRMQKVGEMEKNRKLMPKFVLKEMESLYIEELKASINLLMANLESLPVSKGSMDSKYGLQKLKRYNHRYP
;
A
#
# COMPACT_ATOMS: atom_id res chain seq x y z
N GLU A 1 -17.61 -25.24 -25.11
CA GLU A 1 -18.13 -24.38 -26.20
C GLU A 1 -19.26 -25.01 -27.01
N VAL A 2 -19.19 -26.30 -27.38
CA VAL A 2 -20.21 -26.98 -28.21
C VAL A 2 -21.65 -26.83 -27.69
N PHE A 3 -21.87 -26.96 -26.36
CA PHE A 3 -23.21 -26.81 -25.77
C PHE A 3 -23.82 -25.43 -25.98
N LEU A 4 -23.06 -24.35 -25.74
CA LEU A 4 -23.55 -22.97 -25.82
C LEU A 4 -23.77 -22.51 -27.27
N ARG A 5 -23.19 -23.21 -28.26
CA ARG A 5 -23.39 -22.94 -29.69
C ARG A 5 -24.46 -23.81 -30.34
N SER A 6 -25.19 -24.61 -29.55
CA SER A 6 -26.19 -25.54 -30.08
C SER A 6 -27.51 -24.83 -30.37
N ASP A 7 -28.02 -24.96 -31.61
CA ASP A 7 -29.34 -24.44 -32.01
C ASP A 7 -30.48 -25.00 -31.16
N ARG A 8 -30.32 -26.22 -30.64
CA ARG A 8 -31.30 -26.83 -29.74
C ARG A 8 -31.36 -26.07 -28.41
N VAL A 9 -30.20 -25.67 -27.87
CA VAL A 9 -30.13 -24.88 -26.64
C VAL A 9 -30.74 -23.50 -26.87
N LEU A 10 -30.44 -22.88 -28.03
CA LEU A 10 -31.06 -21.61 -28.42
C LEU A 10 -32.59 -21.69 -28.44
N LYS A 11 -33.16 -22.73 -29.06
CA LYS A 11 -34.62 -22.94 -29.12
C LYS A 11 -35.26 -23.14 -27.75
N ILE A 12 -34.61 -23.89 -26.85
CA ILE A 12 -35.08 -24.10 -25.47
C ILE A 12 -35.11 -22.78 -24.68
N VAL A 13 -34.10 -21.94 -24.87
CA VAL A 13 -34.04 -20.62 -24.23
C VAL A 13 -35.13 -19.70 -24.79
N GLN A 14 -35.29 -19.65 -26.13
CA GLN A 14 -36.32 -18.84 -26.77
C GLN A 14 -37.74 -19.26 -26.41
N SER A 15 -37.98 -20.54 -26.13
CA SER A 15 -39.27 -21.04 -25.67
C SER A 15 -39.55 -20.75 -24.19
N GLY A 16 -38.61 -20.12 -23.47
CA GLY A 16 -38.75 -19.83 -22.04
C GLY A 16 -38.66 -21.07 -21.14
N ALA A 17 -38.10 -22.18 -21.64
CA ALA A 17 -38.04 -23.44 -20.91
C ALA A 17 -36.82 -23.54 -19.96
N CYS A 18 -36.11 -22.44 -19.73
CA CYS A 18 -34.97 -22.34 -18.82
C CYS A 18 -35.27 -21.36 -17.68
N SER A 19 -34.97 -21.77 -16.46
CA SER A 19 -34.97 -20.92 -15.27
C SER A 19 -33.62 -20.22 -15.07
N GLN A 20 -33.60 -19.23 -14.18
CA GLN A 20 -32.36 -18.59 -13.72
C GLN A 20 -31.38 -19.61 -13.12
N HIS A 21 -31.91 -20.63 -12.42
CA HIS A 21 -31.11 -21.70 -11.83
C HIS A 21 -30.42 -22.55 -12.91
N ASP A 22 -31.12 -22.85 -14.02
CA ASP A 22 -30.55 -23.62 -15.13
C ASP A 22 -29.36 -22.88 -15.76
N PHE A 23 -29.47 -21.56 -15.97
CA PHE A 23 -28.36 -20.76 -16.48
C PHE A 23 -27.18 -20.71 -15.52
N ARG A 24 -27.46 -20.61 -14.22
CA ARG A 24 -26.44 -20.62 -13.18
C ARG A 24 -25.65 -21.92 -13.16
N GLU A 25 -26.32 -23.06 -13.31
CA GLU A 25 -25.66 -24.37 -13.35
C GLU A 25 -24.90 -24.61 -14.66
N VAL A 26 -25.42 -24.13 -15.80
CA VAL A 26 -24.67 -24.14 -17.07
C VAL A 26 -23.38 -23.33 -16.95
N PHE A 27 -23.44 -22.16 -16.32
CA PHE A 27 -22.26 -21.32 -16.08
C PHE A 27 -21.26 -22.00 -15.15
N ARG A 28 -21.71 -22.50 -13.98
CA ARG A 28 -20.90 -23.25 -13.02
C ARG A 28 -20.13 -24.37 -13.71
N ASN A 29 -20.83 -25.22 -14.46
CA ASN A 29 -20.24 -26.37 -15.15
C ASN A 29 -19.21 -25.96 -16.21
N ASN A 30 -19.37 -24.80 -16.85
CA ASN A 30 -18.39 -24.28 -17.80
C ASN A 30 -17.13 -23.78 -17.10
N ILE A 31 -17.30 -22.98 -16.06
CA ILE A 31 -16.20 -22.40 -15.30
C ILE A 31 -15.41 -23.49 -14.59
N GLU A 32 -16.07 -24.47 -13.97
CA GLU A 32 -15.39 -25.57 -13.29
C GLU A 32 -14.45 -26.33 -14.23
N LYS A 33 -14.91 -26.63 -15.46
CA LYS A 33 -14.06 -27.25 -16.49
C LYS A 33 -12.86 -26.38 -16.84
N ARG A 34 -13.07 -25.06 -16.97
CA ARG A 34 -11.98 -24.12 -17.30
C ARG A 34 -10.99 -23.98 -16.15
N VAL A 35 -11.47 -23.84 -14.91
CA VAL A 35 -10.66 -23.71 -13.70
C VAL A 35 -9.79 -24.94 -13.48
N ARG A 36 -10.33 -26.15 -13.69
CA ARG A 36 -9.56 -27.41 -13.65
C ARG A 36 -8.38 -27.42 -14.64
N SER A 37 -8.48 -26.72 -15.75
CA SER A 37 -7.42 -26.64 -16.77
C SER A 37 -6.39 -25.52 -16.54
N LEU A 38 -6.63 -24.63 -15.57
CA LEU A 38 -5.68 -23.56 -15.25
C LEU A 38 -4.42 -24.15 -14.57
N PRO A 39 -3.24 -23.53 -14.75
CA PRO A 39 -2.05 -23.89 -13.97
C PRO A 39 -2.26 -23.64 -12.48
N GLU A 40 -1.51 -24.35 -11.64
CA GLU A 40 -1.47 -24.08 -10.20
C GLU A 40 -0.79 -22.74 -9.93
N ILE A 41 -1.34 -21.97 -8.99
CA ILE A 41 -0.84 -20.67 -8.57
C ILE A 41 -0.66 -20.73 -7.07
N ASP A 42 0.54 -20.43 -6.58
CA ASP A 42 0.84 -20.51 -5.15
C ASP A 42 -0.07 -19.57 -4.35
N GLY A 43 -0.62 -20.08 -3.25
CA GLY A 43 -1.58 -19.35 -2.42
C GLY A 43 -2.99 -19.15 -3.02
N LEU A 44 -3.33 -19.70 -4.19
CA LEU A 44 -4.65 -19.55 -4.81
C LEU A 44 -5.31 -20.89 -5.15
N SER A 45 -6.37 -21.25 -4.41
CA SER A 45 -7.09 -22.51 -4.65
C SER A 45 -8.06 -22.42 -5.83
N LYS A 46 -8.25 -23.54 -6.53
CA LYS A 46 -9.25 -23.69 -7.60
C LYS A 46 -10.67 -23.42 -7.10
N GLU A 47 -10.97 -23.84 -5.87
CA GLU A 47 -12.27 -23.60 -5.23
C GLU A 47 -12.52 -22.10 -5.03
N THR A 48 -11.50 -21.35 -4.58
CA THR A 48 -11.57 -19.89 -4.45
C THR A 48 -11.82 -19.21 -5.78
N VAL A 49 -11.16 -19.66 -6.85
CA VAL A 49 -11.38 -19.13 -8.21
C VAL A 49 -12.81 -19.42 -8.67
N LEU A 50 -13.31 -20.65 -8.50
CA LEU A 50 -14.67 -21.02 -8.85
C LEU A 50 -15.70 -20.20 -8.06
N ALA A 51 -15.52 -20.05 -6.74
CA ALA A 51 -16.38 -19.25 -5.89
C ALA A 51 -16.42 -17.78 -6.33
N SER A 52 -15.27 -17.21 -6.69
CA SER A 52 -15.18 -15.84 -7.23
C SER A 52 -15.99 -15.67 -8.52
N TRP A 53 -15.84 -16.59 -9.47
CA TRP A 53 -16.61 -16.56 -10.71
C TRP A 53 -18.11 -16.73 -10.50
N MET A 54 -18.54 -17.61 -9.58
CA MET A 54 -19.95 -17.77 -9.23
C MET A 54 -20.52 -16.51 -8.59
N ALA A 55 -19.77 -15.87 -7.69
CA ALA A 55 -20.18 -14.62 -7.08
C ALA A 55 -20.30 -13.49 -8.12
N LYS A 56 -19.41 -13.44 -9.11
CA LYS A 56 -19.46 -12.50 -10.23
C LYS A 56 -20.68 -12.75 -11.13
N PHE A 57 -20.97 -14.01 -11.45
CA PHE A 57 -22.18 -14.38 -12.19
C PHE A 57 -23.44 -13.93 -11.44
N ASP A 58 -23.54 -14.27 -10.16
CA ASP A 58 -24.69 -13.90 -9.33
C ASP A 58 -24.83 -12.37 -9.23
N CYS A 59 -23.73 -11.62 -9.30
CA CYS A 59 -23.77 -10.15 -9.38
C CYS A 59 -24.31 -9.64 -10.70
N ILE A 60 -23.77 -10.10 -11.83
CA ILE A 60 -24.21 -9.66 -13.17
C ILE A 60 -25.69 -10.02 -13.37
N PHE A 61 -26.08 -11.21 -12.95
CA PHE A 61 -27.42 -11.72 -13.16
C PHE A 61 -28.47 -11.00 -12.28
N LYS A 62 -28.11 -10.61 -11.05
CA LYS A 62 -29.00 -9.83 -10.16
C LYS A 62 -29.15 -8.37 -10.56
N VAL A 63 -28.13 -7.76 -11.17
CA VAL A 63 -28.19 -6.36 -11.65
C VAL A 63 -29.21 -6.20 -12.79
N GLY A 64 -29.55 -7.28 -13.51
CA GLY A 64 -30.56 -7.23 -14.58
C GLY A 64 -32.02 -7.12 -14.12
N ASP A 65 -32.34 -7.48 -12.87
CA ASP A 65 -33.74 -7.56 -12.37
C ASP A 65 -34.13 -6.45 -11.38
N ASP A 66 -33.19 -5.72 -10.77
CA ASP A 66 -33.49 -4.73 -9.74
C ASP A 66 -32.42 -3.62 -9.70
N ASP A 67 -32.55 -2.61 -10.57
CA ASP A 67 -31.70 -1.40 -10.63
C ASP A 67 -31.76 -0.56 -9.33
N SER A 68 -32.61 -0.94 -8.37
CA SER A 68 -32.96 -0.13 -7.19
C SER A 68 -32.23 -0.52 -5.90
N LYS A 69 -31.46 -1.62 -5.88
CA LYS A 69 -30.77 -2.05 -4.64
C LYS A 69 -29.27 -1.96 -4.79
N ARG A 70 -28.69 -1.01 -4.05
CA ARG A 70 -27.24 -0.89 -3.82
C ARG A 70 -26.66 -2.29 -3.54
N PRO A 71 -25.54 -2.67 -4.19
CA PRO A 71 -24.92 -3.98 -3.97
C PRO A 71 -24.63 -4.18 -2.48
N SER A 72 -24.91 -5.40 -1.99
CA SER A 72 -24.61 -5.77 -0.60
C SER A 72 -23.11 -5.57 -0.32
N ARG A 73 -22.76 -5.22 0.93
CA ARG A 73 -21.38 -4.92 1.36
C ARG A 73 -20.38 -6.04 1.01
N MET A 74 -20.86 -7.29 0.98
CA MET A 74 -20.08 -8.47 0.60
C MET A 74 -19.87 -8.57 -0.93
N GLN A 75 -20.85 -8.14 -1.71
CA GLN A 75 -20.79 -8.09 -3.18
C GLN A 75 -19.87 -6.98 -3.67
N GLN A 76 -19.82 -5.84 -2.97
CA GLN A 76 -18.82 -4.79 -3.21
C GLN A 76 -17.39 -5.28 -2.95
N GLN A 77 -17.15 -6.06 -1.89
CA GLN A 77 -15.82 -6.61 -1.61
C GLN A 77 -15.33 -7.57 -2.71
N THR A 78 -16.21 -8.41 -3.27
CA THR A 78 -15.86 -9.31 -4.38
C THR A 78 -15.52 -8.52 -5.66
N LEU A 79 -16.30 -7.48 -5.99
CA LEU A 79 -16.04 -6.62 -7.16
C LEU A 79 -14.75 -5.79 -7.01
N ASN A 80 -14.39 -5.41 -5.78
CA ASN A 80 -13.17 -4.67 -5.48
C ASN A 80 -11.88 -5.50 -5.62
N SER A 81 -11.97 -6.84 -5.69
CA SER A 81 -10.80 -7.71 -5.84
C SER A 81 -10.16 -7.68 -7.23
N GLU A 82 -10.91 -7.23 -8.26
CA GLU A 82 -10.43 -7.09 -9.65
C GLU A 82 -9.94 -5.66 -9.99
N LEU A 83 -10.16 -4.69 -9.09
CA LEU A 83 -9.78 -3.30 -9.31
C LEU A 83 -8.45 -2.99 -8.61
N ILE A 84 -7.54 -2.32 -9.32
CA ILE A 84 -6.44 -1.61 -8.65
C ILE A 84 -7.10 -0.52 -7.80
N LEU A 85 -7.22 -0.78 -6.50
CA LEU A 85 -7.84 0.15 -5.56
C LEU A 85 -6.95 1.40 -5.40
N SER A 86 -7.59 2.57 -5.34
CA SER A 86 -6.89 3.79 -4.97
C SER A 86 -6.36 3.70 -3.54
N LYS A 87 -5.37 4.54 -3.19
CA LYS A 87 -4.84 4.60 -1.82
C LYS A 87 -5.94 4.87 -0.79
N GLU A 88 -6.93 5.70 -1.14
CA GLU A 88 -8.09 5.99 -0.28
C GLU A 88 -8.99 4.76 -0.11
N GLN A 89 -9.25 4.03 -1.19
CA GLN A 89 -10.05 2.81 -1.13
C GLN A 89 -9.38 1.71 -0.30
N LEU A 90 -8.05 1.57 -0.42
CA LEU A 90 -7.29 0.66 0.44
C LEU A 90 -7.33 1.08 1.91
N TYR A 91 -7.16 2.38 2.19
CA TYR A 91 -7.26 2.90 3.55
C TYR A 91 -8.63 2.57 4.18
N ASP A 92 -9.73 2.84 3.47
CA ASP A 92 -11.08 2.55 3.97
C ASP A 92 -11.34 1.03 4.10
N MET A 93 -10.85 0.23 3.16
CA MET A 93 -10.97 -1.22 3.19
C MET A 93 -10.23 -1.80 4.41
N PHE A 94 -8.98 -1.39 4.65
CA PHE A 94 -8.21 -1.86 5.80
C PHE A 94 -8.80 -1.39 7.13
N GLN A 95 -9.30 -0.15 7.21
CA GLN A 95 -10.05 0.31 8.38
C GLN A 95 -11.22 -0.63 8.68
N GLN A 96 -12.00 -0.99 7.65
CA GLN A 96 -13.16 -1.86 7.80
C GLN A 96 -12.77 -3.28 8.21
N ILE A 97 -11.70 -3.85 7.64
CA ILE A 97 -11.19 -5.18 8.00
C ILE A 97 -10.73 -5.22 9.45
N LEU A 98 -10.02 -4.18 9.90
CA LEU A 98 -9.52 -4.08 11.28
C LEU A 98 -10.62 -3.78 12.29
N GLY A 99 -11.75 -3.23 11.86
CA GLY A 99 -12.87 -2.89 12.75
C GLY A 99 -12.57 -1.77 13.75
N VAL A 100 -11.54 -0.96 13.50
CA VAL A 100 -11.08 0.12 14.38
C VAL A 100 -11.70 1.47 14.02
N LYS A 101 -11.71 2.41 14.98
CA LYS A 101 -12.17 3.77 14.72
C LYS A 101 -11.19 4.49 13.78
N LYS A 102 -11.71 5.46 13.02
CA LYS A 102 -10.92 6.23 12.02
C LYS A 102 -9.64 6.84 12.60
N PHE A 103 -9.69 7.33 13.84
CA PHE A 103 -8.50 7.91 14.49
C PHE A 103 -7.45 6.86 14.85
N GLU A 104 -7.86 5.65 15.22
CA GLU A 104 -6.96 4.53 15.54
C GLU A 104 -6.31 4.00 14.25
N HIS A 105 -7.10 3.89 13.18
CA HIS A 105 -6.57 3.55 11.86
C HIS A 105 -5.57 4.60 11.37
N GLN A 106 -5.83 5.89 11.60
CA GLN A 106 -4.88 6.95 11.24
C GLN A 106 -3.57 6.83 12.02
N LEU A 107 -3.64 6.46 13.31
CA LEU A 107 -2.44 6.25 14.13
C LEU A 107 -1.63 5.05 13.63
N LEU A 108 -2.29 3.93 13.31
CA LEU A 108 -1.67 2.76 12.70
C LEU A 108 -1.07 3.09 11.33
N PHE A 109 -1.82 3.79 10.47
CA PHE A 109 -1.37 4.21 9.16
C PHE A 109 -0.15 5.14 9.24
N ASN A 110 -0.09 6.03 10.24
CA ASN A 110 1.09 6.88 10.46
C ASN A 110 2.28 6.08 11.03
N ALA A 111 2.04 5.14 11.95
CA ALA A 111 3.10 4.31 12.52
C ALA A 111 3.68 3.31 11.51
N LEU A 112 2.88 2.87 10.54
CA LEU A 112 3.26 1.94 9.47
C LEU A 112 3.81 2.66 8.23
N GLN A 113 3.65 3.98 8.12
CA GLN A 113 4.40 4.83 7.19
C GLN A 113 5.85 5.01 7.66
N LEU A 114 6.52 3.90 7.97
CA LEU A 114 7.96 3.90 8.20
C LEU A 114 8.62 4.64 7.02
N ASP A 115 9.34 5.71 7.35
CA ASP A 115 10.06 6.66 6.50
C ASP A 115 9.21 7.62 5.65
N SER A 116 8.64 8.65 6.28
CA SER A 116 8.55 9.92 5.54
C SER A 116 9.97 10.31 5.15
N ALA A 117 10.21 10.54 3.86
CA ALA A 117 11.50 11.04 3.37
C ALA A 117 11.97 12.28 4.15
N ASP A 118 11.05 13.04 4.74
CA ASP A 118 11.33 14.19 5.59
C ASP A 118 11.92 13.80 6.96
N GLU A 119 11.46 12.71 7.57
CA GLU A 119 12.01 12.19 8.84
C GLU A 119 13.38 11.54 8.61
N GLN A 120 13.53 10.80 7.50
CA GLN A 120 14.82 10.27 7.07
C GLN A 120 15.82 11.41 6.78
N ALA A 121 15.40 12.44 6.05
CA ALA A 121 16.22 13.62 5.80
C ALA A 121 16.54 14.38 7.10
N ALA A 122 15.62 14.48 8.05
CA ALA A 122 15.86 15.13 9.34
C ALA A 122 16.88 14.36 10.19
N ALA A 123 16.83 13.03 10.20
CA ALA A 123 17.81 12.19 10.88
C ALA A 123 19.21 12.35 10.26
N ILE A 124 19.33 12.29 8.94
CA ILE A 124 20.61 12.47 8.24
C ILE A 124 21.18 13.87 8.49
N ARG A 125 20.35 14.93 8.51
CA ARG A 125 20.79 16.30 8.86
C ARG A 125 21.40 16.38 10.26
N ARG A 126 20.74 15.78 11.27
CA ARG A 126 21.27 15.76 12.65
C ARG A 126 22.60 15.03 12.76
N GLU A 127 22.75 13.90 12.08
CA GLU A 127 24.00 13.14 12.03
C GLU A 127 25.11 13.95 11.33
N LEU A 128 24.78 14.60 10.21
CA LEU A 128 25.70 15.46 9.46
C LEU A 128 26.24 16.59 10.33
N ASP A 129 25.34 17.32 11.01
CA ASP A 129 25.71 18.39 11.93
C ASP A 129 26.63 17.88 13.06
N GLY A 130 26.29 16.72 13.66
CA GLY A 130 27.09 16.12 14.72
C GLY A 130 28.50 15.73 14.29
N ARG A 131 28.64 15.17 13.07
CA ARG A 131 29.97 14.82 12.52
C ARG A 131 30.79 16.05 12.18
N MET A 132 30.18 17.07 11.57
CA MET A 132 30.85 18.33 11.25
C MET A 132 31.37 19.03 12.51
N GLN A 133 30.56 19.09 13.57
CA GLN A 133 30.98 19.66 14.85
C GLN A 133 32.17 18.87 15.43
N LYS A 134 32.08 17.54 15.47
CA LYS A 134 33.14 16.70 16.03
C LYS A 134 34.47 16.86 15.28
N VAL A 135 34.45 16.90 13.96
CA VAL A 135 35.65 17.15 13.14
C VAL A 135 36.21 18.54 13.41
N GLY A 136 35.35 19.57 13.44
CA GLY A 136 35.78 20.95 13.70
C GLY A 136 36.37 21.16 15.10
N GLU A 137 35.87 20.46 16.11
CA GLU A 137 36.47 20.46 17.46
C GLU A 137 37.83 19.75 17.48
N MET A 138 37.96 18.67 16.73
CA MET A 138 39.17 17.88 16.63
C MET A 138 40.32 18.64 15.93
N GLU A 139 40.01 19.44 14.91
CA GLU A 139 40.97 20.33 14.25
C GLU A 139 41.48 21.44 15.18
N LYS A 140 40.65 21.92 16.11
CA LYS A 140 41.00 22.99 17.06
C LYS A 140 41.68 22.47 18.33
N ASN A 141 41.41 21.23 18.71
CA ASN A 141 41.94 20.61 19.91
C ASN A 141 42.59 19.26 19.59
N ARG A 142 43.91 19.28 19.40
CA ARG A 142 44.71 18.09 19.11
C ARG A 142 44.61 16.99 20.19
N LYS A 143 44.14 17.31 21.42
CA LYS A 143 43.89 16.28 22.45
C LYS A 143 42.70 15.36 22.11
N LEU A 144 41.81 15.77 21.20
CA LEU A 144 40.70 14.97 20.71
C LEU A 144 41.09 14.07 19.52
N MET A 145 42.29 14.25 18.95
CA MET A 145 42.79 13.39 17.89
C MET A 145 43.16 12.00 18.44
N PRO A 146 42.88 10.92 17.68
CA PRO A 146 43.46 9.63 17.96
C PRO A 146 45.00 9.68 17.97
N LYS A 147 45.63 8.78 18.72
CA LYS A 147 47.10 8.67 18.73
C LYS A 147 47.55 7.89 17.51
N PHE A 148 48.32 8.53 16.64
CA PHE A 148 48.93 7.90 15.47
C PHE A 148 50.43 7.68 15.66
N VAL A 149 50.98 6.72 14.90
CA VAL A 149 52.42 6.42 14.88
C VAL A 149 53.19 7.49 14.11
N LEU A 150 52.61 8.00 13.02
CA LEU A 150 53.19 9.03 12.17
C LEU A 150 52.33 10.30 12.21
N LYS A 151 52.96 11.47 12.19
CA LYS A 151 52.26 12.76 12.22
C LYS A 151 51.37 12.97 11.00
N GLU A 152 51.78 12.50 9.83
CA GLU A 152 51.01 12.63 8.58
C GLU A 152 49.66 11.88 8.62
N MET A 153 49.55 10.83 9.45
CA MET A 153 48.30 10.09 9.64
C MET A 153 47.22 10.94 10.32
N GLU A 154 47.59 11.96 11.10
CA GLU A 154 46.63 12.90 11.69
C GLU A 154 45.88 13.67 10.59
N SER A 155 46.60 14.14 9.57
CA SER A 155 46.02 14.83 8.42
C SER A 155 45.14 13.91 7.59
N LEU A 156 45.62 12.70 7.28
CA LEU A 156 44.87 11.70 6.50
C LEU A 156 43.56 11.30 7.20
N TYR A 157 43.56 11.17 8.52
CA TYR A 157 42.36 10.84 9.28
C TYR A 157 41.30 11.95 9.20
N ILE A 158 41.71 13.22 9.32
CA ILE A 158 40.79 14.36 9.16
C ILE A 158 40.22 14.41 7.73
N GLU A 159 41.06 14.16 6.72
CA GLU A 159 40.62 14.10 5.32
C GLU A 159 39.60 12.98 5.09
N GLU A 160 39.82 11.80 5.67
CA GLU A 160 38.88 10.66 5.59
C GLU A 160 37.54 10.98 6.28
N LEU A 161 37.57 11.61 7.46
CA LEU A 161 36.34 12.04 8.13
C LEU A 161 35.57 13.08 7.30
N LYS A 162 36.27 14.03 6.67
CA LYS A 162 35.66 15.00 5.75
C LYS A 162 35.07 14.31 4.52
N ALA A 163 35.74 13.31 3.95
CA ALA A 163 35.21 12.52 2.84
C ALA A 163 33.93 11.76 3.24
N SER A 164 33.90 11.18 4.45
CA SER A 164 32.70 10.52 4.99
C SER A 164 31.53 11.50 5.19
N ILE A 165 31.80 12.71 5.69
CA ILE A 165 30.81 13.78 5.81
C ILE A 165 30.26 14.19 4.44
N ASN A 166 31.13 14.37 3.45
CA ASN A 166 30.71 14.73 2.09
C ASN A 166 29.83 13.65 1.44
N LEU A 167 30.15 12.37 1.66
CA LEU A 167 29.29 11.27 1.22
C LEU A 167 27.91 11.32 1.89
N LEU A 168 27.85 11.59 3.19
CA LEU A 168 26.59 11.70 3.92
C LEU A 168 25.74 12.89 3.43
N MET A 169 26.38 14.01 3.09
CA MET A 169 25.73 15.18 2.49
C MET A 169 25.18 14.87 1.09
N ALA A 170 25.95 14.19 0.23
CA ALA A 170 25.47 13.75 -1.08
C ALA A 170 24.28 12.79 -0.97
N ASN A 171 24.32 11.87 0.00
CA ASN A 171 23.20 10.97 0.28
C ASN A 171 21.94 11.75 0.71
N LEU A 172 22.08 12.78 1.56
CA LEU A 172 20.98 13.64 1.95
C LEU A 172 20.36 14.38 0.76
N GLU A 173 21.20 14.91 -0.14
CA GLU A 173 20.76 15.62 -1.35
C GLU A 173 20.06 14.67 -2.35
N SER A 174 20.42 13.38 -2.34
CA SER A 174 19.81 12.37 -3.19
C SER A 174 18.44 11.88 -2.71
N LEU A 175 18.05 12.16 -1.46
CA LEU A 175 16.76 11.72 -0.95
C LEU A 175 15.62 12.45 -1.69
N PRO A 176 14.57 11.73 -2.12
CA PRO A 176 13.39 12.35 -2.71
C PRO A 176 12.62 13.08 -1.60
N VAL A 177 13.00 14.32 -1.32
CA VAL A 177 12.27 15.14 -0.35
C VAL A 177 10.87 15.35 -0.93
N SER A 178 9.85 14.93 -0.17
CA SER A 178 8.47 15.07 -0.62
C SER A 178 8.20 16.55 -0.82
N LYS A 179 8.07 16.99 -2.07
CA LYS A 179 7.57 18.34 -2.36
C LYS A 179 6.12 18.35 -1.92
N GLY A 180 5.91 18.65 -0.64
CA GLY A 180 4.64 18.86 0.05
C GLY A 180 3.44 18.19 -0.59
N SER A 181 3.26 16.88 -0.40
CA SER A 181 1.90 16.32 -0.48
C SER A 181 1.22 16.55 0.86
N MET A 182 0.76 17.80 1.06
CA MET A 182 -0.19 18.16 2.11
C MET A 182 -1.64 17.80 1.72
N ASP A 183 -1.85 17.02 0.66
CA ASP A 183 -3.19 16.63 0.21
C ASP A 183 -3.74 15.40 0.96
N SER A 184 -3.13 15.00 2.08
CA SER A 184 -3.83 14.11 2.99
C SER A 184 -4.89 14.93 3.74
N LYS A 185 -6.10 14.93 3.20
CA LYS A 185 -7.35 15.45 3.81
C LYS A 185 -7.61 14.90 5.23
N TYR A 186 -6.81 13.93 5.67
CA TYR A 186 -6.87 13.26 6.98
C TYR A 186 -5.65 13.52 7.88
N GLY A 187 -4.74 14.42 7.47
CA GLY A 187 -3.66 14.88 8.32
C GLY A 187 -4.20 15.45 9.64
N LEU A 188 -3.68 14.96 10.77
CA LEU A 188 -4.07 15.43 12.09
C LEU A 188 -3.70 16.92 12.21
N GLN A 189 -4.69 17.80 12.34
CA GLN A 189 -4.43 19.22 12.54
C GLN A 189 -3.61 19.39 13.83
N LYS A 190 -2.43 20.00 13.71
CA LYS A 190 -1.55 20.28 14.86
C LYS A 190 -2.35 21.00 15.94
N LEU A 191 -2.48 20.40 17.13
CA LEU A 191 -3.05 21.07 18.29
C LEU A 191 -2.24 22.35 18.56
N LYS A 192 -2.89 23.52 18.41
CA LYS A 192 -2.34 24.78 18.91
C LYS A 192 -2.28 24.68 20.44
N ARG A 193 -1.07 24.64 21.00
CA ARG A 193 -0.86 24.82 22.44
C ARG A 193 -1.31 26.25 22.81
N TYR A 194 -2.45 26.35 23.49
CA TYR A 194 -2.88 27.58 24.13
C TYR A 194 -2.00 27.82 25.36
N ASN A 195 -1.08 28.79 25.27
CA ASN A 195 -0.41 29.35 26.44
C ASN A 195 -1.41 30.27 27.16
N HIS A 196 -2.03 29.79 28.24
CA HIS A 196 -2.66 30.69 29.22
C HIS A 196 -1.55 31.30 30.08
N ARG A 197 -1.24 32.57 29.84
CA ARG A 197 -0.69 33.44 30.89
C ARG A 197 -1.85 33.83 31.79
N TYR A 198 -1.79 33.46 33.07
CA TYR A 198 -2.66 34.03 34.08
C TYR A 198 -2.11 35.39 34.56
N PRO A 199 -3.00 36.31 34.98
CA PRO A 199 -2.68 37.67 35.39
C PRO A 199 -1.87 37.76 36.68
#